data_AF-D8WJL7-F1
#
_entry.id   AF-D8WJL7-F1
#
_cell.length_a   1.000
_cell.length_b   1.000
_cell.length_c   1.000
_cell.angle_alpha   90.00
_cell.angle_beta   90.00
_cell.angle_gamma   90.00
#
_symmetry.space_group_name_H-M   'P 1'
#
loop_
_entity.id
_entity.type
_entity.pdbx_description
1 polymer ?
#
loop_
_entity_poly.entity_id
_entity_poly.type
_entity_poly.pdbx_seq_one_letter_code
_entity_poly.pdbx_strand_id
1 'polypeptide(L)'
;HLPSLEIRENAIDRLVNLYKKTVYKTGGWLTDSGVPDLTRVQLIMSDLGEVEDEIFKNRQQNEIRFKARMKAQKKRKKSEMQADSNCYNRPAYLTHGQFAPNAIGSSPSAIQNPRQEGINMRRMGMHTATDGSVVRSNHDAAAALKSMLYEAPSKLNDSGLSDSSQGSTPGQSPMGSDKRKFDSDDEEEPNDEVRLWEDGFKDRYYESKFDVQPDNYEFRQEV
;
A
#
# COMPACT_ATOMS: atom_id res chain seq x y z
N HIS A 1 -22.41 18.74 -6.72
CA HIS A 1 -22.13 17.30 -6.82
C HIS A 1 -23.08 16.60 -5.86
N LEU A 2 -23.84 15.61 -6.34
CA LEU A 2 -24.77 14.86 -5.48
C LEU A 2 -24.03 13.73 -4.74
N PRO A 3 -24.31 13.46 -3.45
CA PRO A 3 -23.64 12.38 -2.71
C PRO A 3 -23.80 10.99 -3.37
N SER A 4 -24.95 10.77 -4.02
CA SER A 4 -25.30 9.53 -4.71
C SER A 4 -24.67 9.37 -6.11
N LEU A 5 -23.96 10.37 -6.64
CA LEU A 5 -23.37 10.31 -7.99
C LEU A 5 -21.87 10.55 -7.98
N GLU A 6 -21.07 9.50 -8.11
CA GLU A 6 -19.62 9.60 -8.22
C GLU A 6 -19.10 9.09 -9.57
N ILE A 7 -18.28 9.90 -10.26
CA ILE A 7 -17.76 9.54 -11.60
C ILE A 7 -16.93 8.25 -11.57
N ARG A 8 -16.18 8.01 -10.49
CA ARG A 8 -15.39 6.78 -10.29
C ARG A 8 -16.25 5.51 -10.19
N GLU A 9 -17.56 5.67 -9.98
CA GLU A 9 -18.55 4.60 -9.81
C GLU A 9 -19.54 4.53 -10.98
N ASN A 10 -19.12 5.01 -12.16
CA ASN A 10 -19.90 5.00 -13.41
C ASN A 10 -21.20 5.83 -13.31
N ALA A 11 -21.15 6.98 -12.62
CA ALA A 11 -22.31 7.89 -12.51
C ALA A 11 -22.85 8.35 -13.87
N ILE A 12 -22.01 8.49 -14.89
CA ILE A 12 -22.43 8.91 -16.25
C ILE A 12 -23.35 7.85 -16.87
N ASP A 13 -22.96 6.58 -16.83
CA ASP A 13 -23.77 5.49 -17.40
C ASP A 13 -25.11 5.37 -16.69
N ARG A 14 -25.12 5.52 -15.36
CA ARG A 14 -26.34 5.55 -14.55
C ARG A 14 -27.27 6.68 -14.99
N LEU A 15 -26.76 7.90 -15.11
CA LEU A 15 -27.55 9.06 -15.57
C LEU A 15 -28.09 8.88 -16.99
N VAL A 16 -27.29 8.34 -17.89
CA VAL A 16 -27.73 8.03 -19.27
C VAL A 16 -28.85 7.00 -19.26
N ASN A 17 -28.78 5.97 -18.40
CA ASN A 17 -29.84 4.97 -18.29
C ASN A 17 -31.13 5.55 -17.71
N LEU A 18 -31.03 6.40 -16.68
CA LEU A 18 -32.18 7.13 -16.14
C LEU A 18 -32.82 8.04 -17.19
N TYR A 19 -32.00 8.80 -17.92
CA TYR A 19 -32.46 9.65 -19.01
C TYR A 19 -33.21 8.86 -20.09
N LYS A 20 -32.67 7.71 -20.54
CA LYS A 20 -33.38 6.84 -21.49
C LYS A 20 -34.75 6.42 -20.95
N LYS A 21 -34.83 5.99 -19.69
CA LYS A 21 -36.09 5.59 -19.03
C LYS A 21 -37.10 6.74 -19.01
N THR A 22 -36.68 7.96 -18.70
CA THR A 22 -37.60 9.12 -18.63
C THR A 22 -38.04 9.63 -19.99
N VAL A 23 -37.17 9.59 -21.00
CA VAL A 23 -37.53 9.96 -22.39
C VAL A 23 -38.62 9.04 -22.94
N TYR A 24 -38.51 7.73 -22.73
CA TYR A 24 -39.54 6.79 -23.19
C TYR A 24 -40.89 6.98 -22.49
N LYS A 25 -40.89 7.42 -21.21
CA LYS A 25 -42.12 7.68 -20.45
C LYS A 25 -42.79 9.00 -20.82
N THR A 26 -42.01 10.06 -20.99
CA THR A 26 -42.52 11.45 -21.10
C THR A 26 -42.53 11.99 -22.53
N GLY A 27 -41.96 11.27 -23.50
CA GLY A 27 -42.07 11.59 -24.92
C GLY A 27 -41.45 12.93 -25.34
N GLY A 28 -40.30 13.31 -24.80
CA GLY A 28 -39.63 14.56 -25.12
C GLY A 28 -38.20 14.67 -24.57
N TRP A 29 -37.54 15.80 -24.83
CA TRP A 29 -36.18 16.09 -24.36
C TRP A 29 -36.19 16.63 -22.93
N LEU A 30 -35.07 16.45 -22.21
CA LEU A 30 -34.90 16.98 -20.85
C LEU A 30 -34.86 18.52 -20.83
N THR A 31 -34.40 19.13 -21.91
CA THR A 31 -34.22 20.57 -22.04
C THR A 31 -34.75 21.06 -23.38
N ASP A 32 -35.34 22.25 -23.40
CA ASP A 32 -35.64 23.00 -24.61
C ASP A 32 -34.87 24.32 -24.60
N SER A 33 -34.01 24.52 -25.60
CA SER A 33 -33.29 25.79 -25.81
C SER A 33 -32.50 26.29 -24.58
N GLY A 34 -31.96 25.35 -23.79
CA GLY A 34 -31.19 25.64 -22.56
C GLY A 34 -32.04 25.75 -21.30
N VAL A 35 -33.37 25.65 -21.40
CA VAL A 35 -34.30 25.63 -20.26
C VAL A 35 -34.63 24.19 -19.89
N PRO A 36 -34.39 23.75 -18.65
CA PRO A 36 -34.73 22.39 -18.21
C PRO A 36 -36.24 22.24 -17.94
N ASP A 37 -36.82 21.12 -18.37
CA ASP A 37 -38.16 20.72 -17.97
C ASP A 37 -38.11 20.05 -16.59
N LEU A 38 -38.56 20.80 -15.57
CA LEU A 38 -38.55 20.34 -14.18
C LEU A 38 -39.36 19.07 -13.95
N THR A 39 -40.42 18.85 -14.74
CA THR A 39 -41.23 17.62 -14.64
C THR A 39 -40.40 16.39 -15.00
N ARG A 40 -39.57 16.50 -16.04
CA ARG A 40 -38.69 15.42 -16.49
C ARG A 40 -37.47 15.28 -15.58
N VAL A 41 -36.91 16.39 -15.10
CA VAL A 41 -35.80 16.38 -14.12
C VAL A 41 -36.26 15.71 -12.83
N GLN A 42 -37.45 16.06 -12.32
CA GLN A 42 -38.02 15.47 -11.12
C GLN A 42 -38.17 13.96 -11.28
N LEU A 43 -38.62 13.47 -12.43
CA LEU A 43 -38.72 12.04 -12.70
C LEU A 43 -37.36 11.33 -12.64
N ILE A 44 -36.31 11.96 -13.18
CA ILE A 44 -34.93 11.44 -13.09
C ILE A 44 -34.46 11.43 -11.63
N MET A 45 -34.76 12.47 -10.85
CA MET A 45 -34.35 12.58 -9.45
C MET A 45 -35.08 11.58 -8.56
N SER A 46 -36.37 11.34 -8.79
CA SER A 46 -37.13 10.31 -8.09
C SER A 46 -36.58 8.91 -8.38
N ASP A 47 -36.35 8.59 -9.67
CA ASP A 47 -35.76 7.31 -10.05
C ASP A 47 -34.32 7.14 -9.49
N LEU A 48 -33.56 8.24 -9.37
CA LEU A 48 -32.25 8.23 -8.70
C LEU A 48 -32.38 7.96 -7.21
N GLY A 49 -33.35 8.61 -6.55
CA GLY A 49 -33.70 8.45 -5.14
C GLY A 49 -33.95 7.00 -4.72
N GLU A 50 -34.55 6.21 -5.60
CA GLU A 50 -34.81 4.76 -5.39
C GLU A 50 -33.51 3.94 -5.33
N VAL A 51 -32.46 4.36 -6.05
CA VAL A 51 -31.20 3.61 -6.14
C VAL A 51 -30.09 4.15 -5.22
N GLU A 52 -30.31 5.27 -4.51
CA GLU A 52 -29.29 5.87 -3.65
C GLU A 52 -28.82 4.94 -2.53
N ASP A 53 -29.77 4.25 -1.89
CA ASP A 53 -29.49 3.31 -0.80
C ASP A 53 -28.54 2.20 -1.27
N GLU A 54 -28.75 1.66 -2.47
CA GLU A 54 -27.87 0.66 -3.07
C GLU A 54 -26.49 1.23 -3.42
N ILE A 55 -26.44 2.49 -3.88
CA ILE A 55 -25.17 3.16 -4.20
C ILE A 55 -24.32 3.28 -2.94
N PHE A 56 -24.89 3.74 -1.84
CA PHE A 56 -24.15 3.91 -0.58
C PHE A 56 -23.67 2.57 -0.01
N LYS A 57 -24.53 1.54 -0.03
CA LYS A 57 -24.14 0.18 0.41
C LYS A 57 -23.01 -0.41 -0.44
N ASN A 58 -23.09 -0.27 -1.77
CA ASN A 58 -22.06 -0.77 -2.68
C ASN A 58 -20.74 -0.02 -2.51
N ARG A 59 -20.79 1.31 -2.34
CA ARG A 59 -19.60 2.14 -2.08
C ARG A 59 -18.87 1.68 -0.83
N GLN A 60 -19.60 1.54 0.29
CA GLN A 60 -19.02 1.06 1.55
C GLN A 60 -18.38 -0.33 1.39
N GLN A 61 -19.08 -1.26 0.71
CA GLN A 61 -18.54 -2.59 0.47
C GLN A 61 -17.25 -2.55 -0.37
N ASN A 62 -17.20 -1.70 -1.39
CA ASN A 62 -16.01 -1.54 -2.22
C ASN A 62 -14.84 -0.94 -1.45
N GLU A 63 -15.10 0.03 -0.58
CA GLU A 63 -14.09 0.63 0.30
C GLU A 63 -13.53 -0.38 1.29
N ILE A 64 -14.39 -1.15 1.98
CA ILE A 64 -13.98 -2.22 2.89
C ILE A 64 -13.10 -3.24 2.15
N ARG A 65 -13.51 -3.67 0.95
CA ARG A 65 -12.73 -4.60 0.11
C ARG A 65 -11.38 -4.00 -0.29
N PHE A 66 -11.34 -2.72 -0.65
CA PHE A 66 -10.11 -2.03 -0.98
C PHE A 66 -9.16 -1.94 0.23
N LYS A 67 -9.65 -1.51 1.39
CA LYS A 67 -8.90 -1.44 2.65
C LYS A 67 -8.36 -2.82 3.05
N ALA A 68 -9.17 -3.87 2.94
CA ALA A 68 -8.73 -5.25 3.20
C ALA A 68 -7.61 -5.71 2.26
N ARG A 69 -7.72 -5.43 0.95
CA ARG A 69 -6.68 -5.75 -0.04
C ARG A 69 -5.38 -5.00 0.24
N MET A 70 -5.46 -3.70 0.54
CA MET A 70 -4.30 -2.88 0.87
C MET A 70 -3.61 -3.36 2.16
N LYS A 71 -4.38 -3.68 3.20
CA LYS A 71 -3.86 -4.24 4.46
C LYS A 71 -3.16 -5.59 4.23
N ALA A 72 -3.76 -6.47 3.42
CA ALA A 72 -3.15 -7.75 3.05
C ALA A 72 -1.85 -7.58 2.26
N GLN A 73 -1.82 -6.66 1.29
CA GLN A 73 -0.62 -6.36 0.50
C GLN A 73 0.51 -5.76 1.36
N LYS A 74 0.19 -4.81 2.23
CA LYS A 74 1.13 -4.21 3.21
C LYS A 74 1.70 -5.29 4.12
N LYS A 75 0.87 -6.20 4.65
CA LYS A 75 1.30 -7.32 5.49
C LYS A 75 2.25 -8.27 4.75
N ARG A 76 1.95 -8.63 3.51
CA ARG A 76 2.80 -9.49 2.67
C ARG A 76 4.16 -8.85 2.39
N LYS A 77 4.18 -7.58 1.97
CA LYS A 77 5.42 -6.84 1.73
C LYS A 77 6.26 -6.70 2.99
N LYS A 78 5.62 -6.45 4.15
CA LYS A 78 6.30 -6.37 5.45
C LYS A 78 6.90 -7.72 5.85
N SER A 79 6.20 -8.85 5.66
CA SER A 79 6.75 -10.17 5.93
C SER A 79 7.90 -10.55 5.01
N GLU A 80 7.84 -10.15 3.73
CA GLU A 80 8.90 -10.38 2.74
C GLU A 80 10.15 -9.55 3.09
N MET A 81 9.99 -8.24 3.33
CA MET A 81 11.08 -7.39 3.82
C MET A 81 11.63 -7.88 5.16
N GLN A 82 10.79 -8.45 6.04
CA GLN A 82 11.26 -8.97 7.31
C GLN A 82 12.02 -10.28 7.14
N ALA A 83 11.60 -11.17 6.23
CA ALA A 83 12.32 -12.39 5.87
C ALA A 83 13.67 -12.07 5.23
N ASP A 84 13.72 -11.09 4.32
CA ASP A 84 14.96 -10.56 3.77
C ASP A 84 15.81 -9.90 4.87
N SER A 85 15.22 -9.07 5.75
CA SER A 85 15.95 -8.47 6.88
C SER A 85 16.46 -9.50 7.89
N ASN A 86 15.81 -10.65 8.04
CA ASN A 86 16.31 -11.78 8.84
C ASN A 86 17.41 -12.55 8.09
N CYS A 87 17.49 -12.42 6.77
CA CYS A 87 18.65 -12.84 5.98
C CYS A 87 19.84 -11.89 6.21
N TYR A 88 19.59 -10.59 6.49
CA TYR A 88 20.59 -9.57 6.85
C TYR A 88 20.96 -9.51 8.35
N ASN A 89 20.08 -9.95 9.25
CA ASN A 89 20.37 -10.12 10.69
C ASN A 89 21.01 -11.47 11.01
N ARG A 90 21.25 -12.28 9.99
CA ARG A 90 22.05 -13.48 10.08
C ARG A 90 23.50 -13.08 9.81
N PRO A 91 24.45 -13.50 10.65
CA PRO A 91 25.85 -13.18 10.43
C PRO A 91 26.28 -13.52 9.00
N ALA A 92 27.00 -12.63 8.33
CA ALA A 92 27.40 -12.76 6.93
C ALA A 92 28.16 -14.06 6.60
N TYR A 93 28.71 -14.74 7.63
CA TYR A 93 29.40 -16.03 7.50
C TYR A 93 28.46 -17.25 7.43
N LEU A 94 27.15 -17.08 7.61
CA LEU A 94 26.18 -18.19 7.56
C LEU A 94 25.48 -18.24 6.19
N THR A 95 25.69 -19.35 5.47
CA THR A 95 25.13 -19.68 4.15
C THR A 95 23.61 -19.80 4.15
N HIS A 96 22.92 -19.23 3.17
CA HIS A 96 21.46 -19.34 2.98
C HIS A 96 21.07 -20.62 2.21
N GLY A 97 19.76 -20.92 2.16
CA GLY A 97 19.22 -22.02 1.36
C GLY A 97 19.58 -23.42 1.88
N GLN A 98 19.76 -24.37 0.95
CA GLN A 98 20.05 -25.78 1.28
C GLN A 98 21.40 -26.00 1.98
N PHE A 99 22.26 -24.99 2.00
CA PHE A 99 23.57 -25.01 2.66
C PHE A 99 23.53 -24.40 4.06
N ALA A 100 22.36 -23.97 4.56
CA ALA A 100 22.24 -23.44 5.91
C ALA A 100 22.52 -24.53 6.97
N PRO A 101 23.25 -24.23 8.06
CA PRO A 101 23.39 -25.15 9.18
C PRO A 101 22.02 -25.53 9.73
N ASN A 102 21.85 -26.83 9.96
CA ASN A 102 20.67 -27.40 10.58
C ASN A 102 20.87 -27.53 12.10
N ALA A 103 19.79 -27.43 12.87
CA ALA A 103 19.84 -27.56 14.32
C ALA A 103 20.34 -28.95 14.73
N ILE A 104 21.10 -29.03 15.82
CA ILE A 104 21.59 -30.31 16.33
C ILE A 104 20.40 -31.21 16.69
N GLY A 105 20.41 -32.46 16.22
CA GLY A 105 19.28 -33.39 16.36
C GLY A 105 18.26 -33.35 15.21
N SER A 106 18.40 -32.46 14.23
CA SER A 106 17.67 -32.55 12.97
C SER A 106 18.45 -33.38 11.92
N SER A 107 17.75 -34.23 11.18
CA SER A 107 18.33 -34.99 10.08
C SER A 107 18.44 -34.10 8.85
N PRO A 108 19.65 -33.75 8.36
CA PRO A 108 19.80 -32.92 7.17
C PRO A 108 19.28 -33.67 5.94
N SER A 109 18.54 -32.97 5.08
CA SER A 109 18.18 -33.48 3.75
C SER A 109 19.36 -33.43 2.79
N ALA A 110 19.45 -34.38 1.86
CA ALA A 110 20.47 -34.37 0.81
C ALA A 110 20.33 -33.12 -0.08
N ILE A 111 21.45 -32.48 -0.39
CA ILE A 111 21.51 -31.29 -1.24
C ILE A 111 21.08 -31.67 -2.66
N GLN A 112 20.11 -30.93 -3.21
CA GLN A 112 19.61 -31.11 -4.56
C GLN A 112 20.12 -29.99 -5.48
N ASN A 113 20.58 -30.36 -6.67
CA ASN A 113 21.05 -29.41 -7.70
C ASN A 113 22.04 -28.34 -7.17
N PRO A 114 23.16 -28.75 -6.56
CA PRO A 114 24.10 -27.82 -5.90
C PRO A 114 24.62 -26.72 -6.83
N ARG A 115 24.75 -27.02 -8.12
CA ARG A 115 25.17 -26.04 -9.14
C ARG A 115 24.14 -24.92 -9.34
N GLN A 116 22.85 -25.25 -9.36
CA GLN A 116 21.79 -24.23 -9.52
C GLN A 116 21.64 -23.42 -8.24
N GLU A 117 21.72 -24.06 -7.07
CA GLU A 117 21.69 -23.38 -5.78
C GLU A 117 22.85 -22.39 -5.63
N GLY A 118 24.06 -22.76 -6.06
CA GLY A 118 25.21 -21.86 -6.08
C GLY A 118 25.02 -20.62 -6.98
N ILE A 119 24.31 -20.78 -8.12
CA ILE A 119 23.95 -19.64 -8.99
C ILE A 119 22.93 -18.73 -8.29
N ASN A 120 21.95 -19.31 -7.62
CA ASN A 120 20.93 -18.56 -6.86
C ASN A 120 21.58 -17.77 -5.72
N MET A 121 22.50 -18.38 -4.96
CA MET A 121 23.26 -17.70 -3.91
C MET A 121 24.07 -16.52 -4.46
N ARG A 122 24.70 -16.68 -5.63
CA ARG A 122 25.43 -15.58 -6.29
C ARG A 122 24.50 -14.44 -6.69
N ARG A 123 23.31 -14.73 -7.24
CA ARG A 123 22.32 -13.70 -7.62
C ARG A 123 21.76 -12.96 -6.41
N MET A 124 21.45 -13.66 -5.32
CA MET A 124 20.98 -13.06 -4.07
C MET A 124 22.04 -12.13 -3.45
N GLY A 125 23.31 -12.54 -3.45
CA GLY A 125 24.42 -11.70 -3.00
C GLY A 125 24.59 -10.42 -3.82
N MET A 126 24.33 -10.47 -5.14
CA MET A 126 24.41 -9.28 -6.00
C MET A 126 23.28 -8.27 -5.77
N HIS A 127 22.10 -8.72 -5.32
CA HIS A 127 20.96 -7.83 -5.05
C HIS A 127 21.18 -6.95 -3.80
N THR A 128 22.13 -7.32 -2.93
CA THR A 128 22.57 -6.51 -1.79
C THR A 128 23.47 -5.35 -2.22
N ALA A 129 24.11 -5.44 -3.38
CA ALA A 129 25.07 -4.44 -3.87
C ALA A 129 24.42 -3.24 -4.58
N THR A 130 23.10 -3.24 -4.79
CA THR A 130 22.38 -2.08 -5.33
C THR A 130 22.03 -1.04 -4.26
N ASP A 131 22.16 -1.40 -2.98
CA ASP A 131 22.06 -0.48 -1.86
C ASP A 131 23.46 0.07 -1.53
N GLY A 132 23.65 1.39 -1.65
CA GLY A 132 24.97 2.05 -1.59
C GLY A 132 25.76 1.82 -0.30
N SER A 133 25.12 1.28 0.75
CA SER A 133 25.74 0.86 2.00
C SER A 133 26.64 -0.37 1.85
N VAL A 134 26.28 -1.35 1.02
CA VAL A 134 26.99 -2.66 0.95
C VAL A 134 28.22 -2.60 0.05
N VAL A 135 28.20 -1.72 -0.96
CA VAL A 135 29.35 -1.48 -1.86
C VAL A 135 30.55 -0.95 -1.08
N ARG A 136 30.32 -0.08 -0.08
CA ARG A 136 31.39 0.47 0.79
C ARG A 136 32.00 -0.60 1.70
N SER A 137 31.18 -1.47 2.29
CA SER A 137 31.68 -2.54 3.16
C SER A 137 32.54 -3.59 2.44
N ASN A 138 32.22 -3.89 1.18
CA ASN A 138 33.05 -4.79 0.37
C ASN A 138 34.37 -4.12 -0.04
N HIS A 139 34.35 -2.82 -0.34
CA HIS A 139 35.58 -2.08 -0.63
C HIS A 139 36.51 -2.02 0.60
N ASP A 140 35.96 -1.74 1.78
CA ASP A 140 36.73 -1.68 3.03
C ASP A 140 37.27 -3.05 3.45
N ALA A 141 36.46 -4.11 3.33
CA ALA A 141 36.91 -5.48 3.58
C ALA A 141 38.00 -5.94 2.58
N ALA A 142 37.86 -5.58 1.31
CA ALA A 142 38.88 -5.83 0.31
C ALA A 142 40.18 -5.05 0.60
N ALA A 143 40.08 -3.80 1.05
CA ALA A 143 41.22 -3.00 1.45
C ALA A 143 41.96 -3.60 2.67
N ALA A 144 41.23 -4.09 3.67
CA ALA A 144 41.81 -4.73 4.86
C ALA A 144 42.47 -6.09 4.53
N LEU A 145 41.87 -6.90 3.65
CA LEU A 145 42.51 -8.14 3.20
C LEU A 145 43.75 -7.84 2.34
N LYS A 146 43.69 -6.78 1.53
CA LYS A 146 44.81 -6.33 0.72
C LYS A 146 45.97 -5.90 1.63
N SER A 147 45.73 -5.11 2.67
CA SER A 147 46.78 -4.72 3.62
C SER A 147 47.39 -5.93 4.33
N MET A 148 46.58 -6.90 4.76
CA MET A 148 47.09 -8.15 5.36
C MET A 148 47.93 -8.99 4.40
N LEU A 149 47.61 -8.99 3.10
CA LEU A 149 48.36 -9.73 2.09
C LEU A 149 49.71 -9.07 1.76
N TYR A 150 49.77 -7.74 1.82
CA TYR A 150 51.02 -6.97 1.62
C TYR A 150 51.88 -6.86 2.90
N GLU A 151 51.34 -7.09 4.09
CA GLU A 151 52.06 -7.01 5.38
C GLU A 151 52.60 -8.35 5.93
N ALA A 152 52.62 -9.42 5.14
CA ALA A 152 53.45 -10.58 5.49
C ALA A 152 54.95 -10.18 5.43
N PRO A 153 55.79 -10.57 6.41
CA PRO A 153 57.09 -9.93 6.62
C PRO A 153 58.15 -10.44 5.63
N SER A 154 58.24 -9.84 4.45
CA SER A 154 59.47 -9.86 3.67
C SER A 154 60.34 -8.68 4.11
N LYS A 155 61.20 -8.92 5.10
CA LYS A 155 62.43 -8.13 5.20
C LYS A 155 63.21 -8.38 3.91
N LEU A 156 63.32 -7.37 3.05
CA LEU A 156 64.55 -6.86 2.42
C LEU A 156 64.19 -5.91 1.26
N ASN A 157 64.59 -4.66 1.45
CA ASN A 157 65.06 -3.68 0.48
C ASN A 157 64.17 -3.23 -0.71
N ASP A 158 63.96 -1.91 -0.70
CA ASP A 158 64.22 -0.96 -1.79
C ASP A 158 63.02 -0.25 -2.47
N SER A 159 63.23 1.07 -2.54
CA SER A 159 62.64 2.15 -3.32
C SER A 159 61.20 2.09 -3.87
N GLY A 160 60.40 3.05 -3.38
CA GLY A 160 59.59 3.95 -4.20
C GLY A 160 58.31 3.40 -4.84
N LEU A 161 57.16 3.93 -4.43
CA LEU A 161 56.31 4.74 -5.31
C LEU A 161 55.14 5.33 -4.49
N SER A 162 55.05 6.65 -4.53
CA SER A 162 53.90 7.44 -4.11
C SER A 162 52.67 7.09 -4.95
N ASP A 163 51.52 6.89 -4.32
CA ASP A 163 50.29 7.44 -4.90
C ASP A 163 49.41 8.04 -3.81
N SER A 164 49.23 9.34 -3.96
CA SER A 164 48.47 10.23 -3.09
C SER A 164 47.08 10.36 -3.69
N SER A 165 46.05 9.90 -2.99
CA SER A 165 44.75 10.57 -3.09
C SER A 165 44.05 10.56 -1.75
N GLN A 166 44.18 11.71 -1.10
CA GLN A 166 43.37 12.15 0.03
C GLN A 166 41.89 12.19 -0.35
N GLY A 167 41.04 11.72 0.55
CA GLY A 167 39.59 11.82 0.46
C GLY A 167 38.96 11.81 1.85
N SER A 168 39.22 12.88 2.59
CA SER A 168 38.58 13.41 3.82
C SER A 168 37.40 12.66 4.43
N THR A 169 37.55 12.32 5.71
CA THR A 169 36.46 12.08 6.67
C THR A 169 35.69 13.38 6.94
N PRO A 170 34.39 13.28 7.31
CA PRO A 170 34.01 13.84 8.61
C PRO A 170 32.90 13.07 9.36
N GLY A 171 32.96 13.10 10.70
CA GLY A 171 31.78 13.33 11.54
C GLY A 171 31.15 12.12 12.24
N GLN A 172 31.20 12.15 13.57
CA GLN A 172 30.57 11.24 14.53
C GLN A 172 29.04 11.36 14.59
N SER A 173 28.34 10.25 14.87
CA SER A 173 27.30 10.10 15.92
C SER A 173 26.78 8.65 15.99
N PRO A 174 26.58 8.05 17.18
CA PRO A 174 26.02 6.70 17.32
C PRO A 174 24.50 6.78 17.48
N MET A 175 23.75 6.26 16.51
CA MET A 175 22.28 6.32 16.53
C MET A 175 21.67 4.93 16.77
N GLY A 176 21.20 4.74 18.00
CA GLY A 176 20.00 4.02 18.43
C GLY A 176 19.65 2.69 17.76
N SER A 177 19.72 1.61 18.54
CA SER A 177 18.99 0.37 18.27
C SER A 177 17.48 0.61 18.34
N ASP A 178 16.87 0.93 17.20
CA ASP A 178 15.42 1.06 17.09
C ASP A 178 14.75 -0.32 17.25
N LYS A 179 14.28 -0.57 18.47
CA LYS A 179 13.29 -1.59 18.78
C LYS A 179 12.04 -1.30 17.94
N ARG A 180 11.86 -2.08 16.87
CA ARG A 180 10.68 -2.09 16.00
C ARG A 180 9.40 -2.04 16.84
N LYS A 181 8.76 -0.86 16.91
CA LYS A 181 7.42 -0.68 17.50
C LYS A 181 6.44 -1.54 16.72
N PHE A 182 5.68 -2.35 17.46
CA PHE A 182 4.51 -3.04 16.96
C PHE A 182 3.43 -1.98 16.71
N ASP A 183 3.37 -1.51 15.46
CA ASP A 183 2.38 -0.56 15.00
C ASP A 183 1.05 -1.32 14.83
N SER A 184 0.23 -1.32 15.89
CA SER A 184 -1.16 -1.74 15.82
C SER A 184 -1.91 -0.59 15.17
N ASP A 185 -1.93 -0.63 13.84
CA ASP A 185 -2.58 0.28 12.91
C ASP A 185 -4.12 0.11 12.97
N ASP A 186 -4.67 0.19 14.18
CA ASP A 186 -6.11 0.31 14.45
C ASP A 186 -6.38 1.81 14.67
N GLU A 187 -6.27 2.58 13.59
CA GLU A 187 -6.80 3.94 13.56
C GLU A 187 -8.31 3.86 13.83
N GLU A 188 -8.72 4.36 15.00
CA GLU A 188 -10.13 4.48 15.39
C GLU A 188 -10.83 5.33 14.32
N GLU A 189 -11.68 4.69 13.51
CA GLU A 189 -12.39 5.38 12.44
C GLU A 189 -13.22 6.53 13.06
N PRO A 190 -13.14 7.75 12.51
CA PRO A 190 -13.91 8.87 13.04
C PRO A 190 -15.40 8.53 13.03
N ASN A 191 -16.08 8.84 14.13
CA ASN A 191 -17.51 8.55 14.26
C ASN A 191 -18.31 9.34 13.22
N ASP A 192 -18.80 8.62 12.20
CA ASP A 192 -19.77 9.15 11.24
C ASP A 192 -21.18 9.11 11.84
N GLU A 193 -21.76 10.28 12.03
CA GLU A 193 -23.11 10.47 12.59
C GLU A 193 -24.20 10.02 11.61
N VAL A 194 -23.96 10.16 10.30
CA VAL A 194 -24.93 9.84 9.25
C VAL A 194 -24.34 8.79 8.33
N ARG A 195 -24.17 7.58 8.87
CA ARG A 195 -23.71 6.40 8.11
C ARG A 195 -24.67 6.11 6.97
N LEU A 196 -24.32 6.54 5.77
CA LEU A 196 -25.16 6.48 4.56
C LEU A 196 -25.45 5.04 4.09
N TRP A 197 -24.60 4.09 4.47
CA TRP A 197 -24.72 2.68 4.08
C TRP A 197 -25.58 1.85 5.05
N GLU A 198 -26.00 2.42 6.17
CA GLU A 198 -26.83 1.75 7.17
C GLU A 198 -28.31 2.09 6.96
N ASP A 199 -29.19 1.16 7.29
CA ASP A 199 -30.63 1.40 7.22
C ASP A 199 -31.04 2.55 8.16
N GLY A 200 -32.06 3.32 7.77
CA GLY A 200 -32.48 4.52 8.50
C GLY A 200 -31.54 5.72 8.36
N PHE A 201 -30.59 5.72 7.40
CA PHE A 201 -29.71 6.88 7.21
C PHE A 201 -30.47 8.14 6.82
N LYS A 202 -31.60 8.02 6.12
CA LYS A 202 -32.46 9.16 5.78
C LYS A 202 -32.97 9.83 7.04
N ASP A 203 -33.36 9.07 8.06
CA ASP A 203 -33.80 9.62 9.34
C ASP A 203 -32.69 10.40 10.03
N ARG A 204 -31.51 9.77 10.15
CA ARG A 204 -30.31 10.42 10.72
C ARG A 204 -29.93 11.67 9.94
N TYR A 205 -30.06 11.63 8.61
CA TYR A 205 -29.76 12.76 7.74
C TYR A 205 -30.74 13.92 7.95
N TYR A 206 -32.05 13.66 7.94
CA TYR A 206 -33.07 14.69 8.13
C TYR A 206 -33.04 15.28 9.55
N GLU A 207 -32.79 14.45 10.56
CA GLU A 207 -32.60 14.91 11.94
C GLU A 207 -31.34 15.79 12.05
N SER A 208 -30.19 15.34 11.53
CA SER A 208 -28.93 16.10 11.57
C SER A 208 -28.94 17.39 10.74
N LYS A 209 -29.65 17.41 9.59
CA LYS A 209 -29.63 18.54 8.65
C LYS A 209 -30.76 19.55 8.83
N PHE A 210 -31.92 19.11 9.28
CA PHE A 210 -33.12 19.94 9.34
C PHE A 210 -33.74 19.98 10.74
N ASP A 211 -33.17 19.28 11.73
CA ASP A 211 -33.72 19.14 13.08
C ASP A 211 -35.16 18.58 13.05
N VAL A 212 -35.45 17.69 12.09
CA VAL A 212 -36.78 17.13 11.86
C VAL A 212 -36.89 15.73 12.44
N GLN A 213 -37.95 15.49 13.22
CA GLN A 213 -38.21 14.17 13.80
C GLN A 213 -38.51 13.11 12.73
N PRO A 214 -38.22 11.82 13.02
CA PRO A 214 -38.45 10.71 12.09
C PRO A 214 -39.88 10.64 11.52
N ASP A 215 -40.87 11.01 12.33
CA ASP A 215 -42.29 10.86 12.04
C ASP A 215 -42.88 12.00 11.18
N ASN A 216 -42.11 13.06 10.90
CA ASN A 216 -42.58 14.18 10.08
C ASN A 216 -42.43 13.86 8.58
N TYR A 217 -43.33 13.01 8.08
CA TYR A 217 -43.37 12.61 6.67
C TYR A 217 -43.83 13.71 5.72
N GLU A 218 -44.66 14.65 6.19
CA GLU A 218 -45.16 15.77 5.36
C GLU A 218 -44.01 16.66 4.93
N PHE A 219 -43.14 17.07 5.87
CA PHE A 219 -41.97 17.87 5.54
C PHE A 219 -41.06 17.14 4.53
N ARG A 220 -40.80 15.84 4.75
CA ARG A 220 -39.91 15.04 3.89
C ARG A 220 -40.40 14.82 2.45
N GLN A 221 -41.69 15.02 2.20
CA GLN A 221 -42.26 14.93 0.85
C GLN A 221 -42.33 16.31 0.18
N GLU A 222 -42.22 17.39 0.96
CA GLU A 222 -42.30 18.77 0.47
C GLU A 222 -40.92 19.34 0.09
N VAL A 223 -39.84 18.94 0.79
CA VAL A 223 -38.43 19.21 0.43
C VAL A 223 -37.85 18.18 -0.52
#